data_AF-A0A4Y2RGI2-F1
#
_entry.id   AF-A0A4Y2RGI2-F1
#
_cell.length_a   1.000
_cell.length_b   1.000
_cell.length_c   1.000
_cell.angle_alpha   90.00
_cell.angle_beta   90.00
_cell.angle_gamma   90.00
#
_symmetry.space_group_name_H-M   'P 1'
#
loop_
_entity.id
_entity.type
_entity.pdbx_description
1 polymer ?
#
loop_
_entity_poly.entity_id
_entity_poly.type
_entity_poly.pdbx_seq_one_letter_code
_entity_poly.pdbx_strand_id
1 'polypeptide(L)'
;MLSSIECSKHSWQICADLKVIAVLVGLQAGYTKFSCFLFQWDSRDRKKHYIKKLWPKQHFFIPGVKNEEKEPLVASEKILLPPLHNNLGLRKIFVKAMHCGKCGFQYLHLKFPKVSEAKIKENIFVEPQFKQLMKGPMFESKLTKKEAAAWISFKELAKDFFGNHKAKNGMEHVVENSFLHSHLDFVPENLGSASDEHGERFHQDISNMGARYQGKWNPKILADYCLSLKLDIPQSKHSRQANCTRK
;
A
#
# COMPACT_ATOMS: atom_id res chain seq x y z
N MET A 1 5.16 17.24 18.36
CA MET A 1 6.05 16.36 17.57
C MET A 1 5.72 16.45 16.07
N LEU A 2 4.49 16.19 15.63
CA LEU A 2 4.13 16.34 14.21
C LEU A 2 4.08 17.80 13.72
N SER A 3 3.75 18.76 14.59
CA SER A 3 3.84 20.20 14.31
C SER A 3 5.25 20.67 13.95
N SER A 4 6.29 19.94 14.39
CA SER A 4 7.70 20.25 14.12
C SER A 4 8.14 19.85 12.71
N ILE A 5 7.31 19.11 11.95
CA ILE A 5 7.62 18.65 10.59
C ILE A 5 7.33 19.75 9.56
N GLU A 6 6.55 20.78 9.92
CA GLU A 6 6.24 21.94 9.06
C GLU A 6 5.81 21.55 7.63
N CYS A 7 4.98 20.50 7.47
CA CYS A 7 4.59 19.96 6.17
C CYS A 7 4.04 21.02 5.20
N SER A 8 3.30 22.01 5.73
CA SER A 8 2.73 23.12 4.97
C SER A 8 3.79 24.04 4.35
N LYS A 9 4.92 24.24 5.04
CA LYS A 9 6.04 25.08 4.57
C LYS A 9 6.76 24.48 3.38
N HIS A 10 6.92 23.16 3.38
CA HIS A 10 7.71 22.47 2.37
C HIS A 10 6.89 21.96 1.18
N SER A 11 5.56 22.12 1.21
CA SER A 11 4.65 21.75 0.11
C SER A 11 4.78 20.31 -0.38
N TRP A 12 5.28 19.40 0.47
CA TRP A 12 5.53 18.00 0.12
C TRP A 12 4.24 17.28 -0.27
N GLN A 13 4.37 16.39 -1.26
CA GLN A 13 3.38 15.35 -1.50
C GLN A 13 3.67 14.17 -0.58
N ILE A 14 2.63 13.63 0.06
CA ILE A 14 2.76 12.56 1.06
C ILE A 14 2.13 11.29 0.53
N CYS A 15 2.88 10.20 0.54
CA CYS A 15 2.39 8.85 0.31
C CYS A 15 2.67 8.01 1.56
N ALA A 16 1.65 7.37 2.13
CA ALA A 16 1.78 6.56 3.34
C ALA A 16 0.62 5.56 3.45
N ASP A 17 0.72 4.61 4.39
CA ASP A 17 -0.39 3.72 4.74
C ASP A 17 -1.67 4.50 5.08
N LEU A 18 -2.83 3.93 4.74
CA LEU A 18 -4.13 4.57 4.95
C LEU A 18 -4.39 4.94 6.42
N LYS A 19 -3.82 4.21 7.39
CA LYS A 19 -3.92 4.56 8.81
C LYS A 19 -3.10 5.80 9.16
N VAL A 20 -1.91 5.94 8.56
CA VAL A 20 -1.07 7.13 8.74
C VAL A 20 -1.75 8.32 8.09
N ILE A 21 -2.30 8.15 6.88
CA ILE A 21 -3.11 9.17 6.21
C ILE A 21 -4.27 9.61 7.10
N ALA A 22 -5.03 8.68 7.67
CA ALA A 22 -6.14 9.00 8.56
C ALA A 22 -5.70 9.88 9.75
N VAL A 23 -4.55 9.61 10.35
CA VAL A 23 -3.99 10.46 11.41
C VAL A 23 -3.62 11.85 10.89
N LEU A 24 -2.99 11.94 9.71
CA LEU A 24 -2.57 13.21 9.12
C LEU A 24 -3.75 14.11 8.73
N VAL A 25 -4.85 13.52 8.27
CA VAL A 25 -6.08 14.26 7.91
C VAL A 25 -7.08 14.38 9.07
N GLY A 26 -6.72 13.90 10.27
CA GLY A 26 -7.57 14.02 11.46
C GLY A 26 -8.83 13.14 11.44
N LEU A 27 -8.85 12.07 10.65
CA LEU A 27 -9.95 11.10 10.64
C LEU A 27 -9.86 10.15 11.85
N GLN A 28 -11.02 9.80 12.40
CA GLN A 28 -11.11 8.76 13.41
C GLN A 28 -10.70 7.41 12.81
N ALA A 29 -9.81 6.70 13.51
CA ALA A 29 -9.36 5.37 13.11
C ALA A 29 -10.47 4.32 13.29
N GLY A 30 -10.51 3.33 12.39
CA GLY A 30 -11.42 2.18 12.46
C GLY A 30 -12.36 2.07 11.26
N TYR A 31 -13.32 1.14 11.33
CA TYR A 31 -14.30 0.88 10.27
C TYR A 31 -15.50 1.82 10.38
N THR A 32 -15.24 3.09 10.12
CA THR A 32 -16.24 4.15 10.25
C THR A 32 -17.07 4.29 8.97
N LYS A 33 -18.21 4.98 9.09
CA LYS A 33 -19.15 5.16 7.97
C LYS A 33 -18.53 5.96 6.82
N PHE A 34 -17.71 6.97 7.14
CA PHE A 34 -17.05 7.86 6.20
C PHE A 34 -15.54 7.74 6.39
N SER A 35 -14.95 6.68 5.84
CA SER A 35 -13.53 6.36 6.02
C SER A 35 -12.61 6.93 4.94
N CYS A 36 -13.19 7.55 3.90
CA CYS A 36 -12.44 8.16 2.82
C CYS A 36 -12.08 9.60 3.19
N PHE A 37 -10.84 10.02 2.92
CA PHE A 37 -10.33 11.36 3.22
C PHE A 37 -10.53 12.37 2.07
N LEU A 38 -10.98 11.91 0.91
CA LEU A 38 -11.18 12.73 -0.29
C LEU A 38 -12.66 12.93 -0.65
N PHE A 39 -13.50 11.95 -0.31
CA PHE A 39 -14.88 11.88 -0.74
C PHE A 39 -15.78 11.45 0.41
N GLN A 40 -17.02 11.92 0.38
CA GLN A 40 -18.08 11.52 1.31
C GLN A 40 -18.64 10.13 0.97
N TRP A 41 -17.76 9.14 0.87
CA TRP A 41 -18.09 7.77 0.58
C TRP A 41 -18.71 7.09 1.80
N ASP A 42 -19.98 6.68 1.66
CA ASP A 42 -20.71 5.96 2.71
C ASP A 42 -20.43 4.45 2.58
N SER A 43 -19.51 3.95 3.41
CA SER A 43 -19.11 2.54 3.42
C SER A 43 -20.26 1.60 3.81
N ARG A 44 -21.33 2.13 4.43
CA ARG A 44 -22.48 1.35 4.91
C ARG A 44 -23.64 1.30 3.91
N ASP A 45 -23.63 2.15 2.87
CA ASP A 45 -24.68 2.17 1.84
C ASP A 45 -24.46 1.07 0.79
N ARG A 46 -24.86 -0.16 1.13
CA ARG A 46 -24.72 -1.33 0.23
C ARG A 46 -25.50 -1.21 -1.08
N LYS A 47 -26.57 -0.40 -1.12
CA LYS A 47 -27.43 -0.27 -2.32
C LYS A 47 -26.79 0.64 -3.36
N LYS A 48 -26.25 1.78 -2.93
CA LYS A 48 -25.62 2.74 -3.85
C LYS A 48 -24.13 2.46 -4.08
N HIS A 49 -23.51 1.58 -3.30
CA HIS A 49 -22.08 1.27 -3.35
C HIS A 49 -21.56 0.99 -4.77
N TYR A 50 -22.29 0.19 -5.55
CA TYR A 50 -21.89 -0.25 -6.89
C TYR A 50 -22.58 0.52 -8.03
N ILE A 51 -23.50 1.43 -7.69
CA ILE A 51 -24.27 2.23 -8.66
C ILE A 51 -23.68 3.64 -8.75
N LYS A 52 -23.33 4.22 -7.60
CA LYS A 52 -22.81 5.58 -7.51
C LYS A 52 -21.30 5.58 -7.71
N LYS A 53 -20.88 6.01 -8.90
CA LYS A 53 -19.47 6.13 -9.29
C LYS A 53 -18.82 7.42 -8.80
N LEU A 54 -19.60 8.51 -8.69
CA LEU A 54 -19.12 9.83 -8.28
C LEU A 54 -19.70 10.18 -6.92
N TRP A 55 -18.82 10.36 -5.94
CA TRP A 55 -19.16 10.83 -4.60
C TRP A 55 -18.79 12.30 -4.44
N PRO A 56 -19.54 13.07 -3.62
CA PRO A 56 -19.18 14.46 -3.35
C PRO A 56 -17.80 14.52 -2.70
N LYS A 57 -16.95 15.44 -3.19
CA LYS A 57 -15.66 15.73 -2.55
C LYS A 57 -15.88 16.21 -1.11
N GLN A 58 -14.94 15.88 -0.25
CA GLN A 58 -14.90 16.39 1.12
C GLN A 58 -14.28 17.79 1.07
N HIS A 59 -15.06 18.82 1.41
CA HIS A 59 -14.62 20.22 1.31
C HIS A 59 -14.34 20.85 2.67
N PHE A 60 -14.85 20.26 3.75
CA PHE A 60 -14.76 20.81 5.09
C PHE A 60 -14.47 19.68 6.06
N PHE A 61 -13.34 19.82 6.77
CA PHE A 61 -13.00 19.00 7.92
C PHE A 61 -13.52 19.71 9.18
N ILE A 62 -14.80 19.52 9.51
CA ILE A 62 -15.43 20.03 10.73
C ILE A 62 -15.34 18.94 11.80
N PRO A 63 -14.52 19.12 12.87
CA PRO A 63 -14.42 18.14 13.94
C PRO A 63 -15.80 17.76 14.51
N GLY A 64 -16.06 16.46 14.65
CA GLY A 64 -17.31 15.87 15.11
C GLY A 64 -18.32 15.54 13.99
N VAL A 65 -18.08 15.92 12.74
CA VAL A 65 -18.95 15.64 11.60
C VAL A 65 -18.30 14.60 10.68
N LYS A 66 -19.09 13.64 10.18
CA LYS A 66 -18.68 12.67 9.13
C LYS A 66 -17.26 12.07 9.30
N ASN A 67 -16.94 11.63 10.52
CA ASN A 67 -15.70 10.91 10.90
C ASN A 67 -14.44 11.76 11.13
N GLU A 68 -14.59 13.06 11.27
CA GLU A 68 -13.47 13.97 11.49
C GLU A 68 -13.33 14.19 12.99
N GLU A 69 -12.20 13.77 13.56
CA GLU A 69 -11.96 13.85 15.00
C GLU A 69 -11.15 15.09 15.36
N LYS A 70 -10.21 15.48 14.48
CA LYS A 70 -9.22 16.53 14.74
C LYS A 70 -8.98 17.37 13.49
N GLU A 71 -8.41 18.56 13.70
CA GLU A 71 -7.96 19.38 12.59
C GLU A 71 -6.85 18.66 11.77
N PRO A 72 -6.93 18.72 10.43
CA PRO A 72 -5.94 18.07 9.58
C PRO A 72 -4.58 18.78 9.67
N LEU A 73 -3.51 18.00 9.77
CA LEU A 73 -2.13 18.49 9.74
C LEU A 73 -1.63 18.75 8.32
N VAL A 74 -2.25 18.10 7.34
CA VAL A 74 -1.89 18.16 5.93
C VAL A 74 -3.16 18.26 5.10
N ALA A 75 -3.14 19.14 4.10
CA ALA A 75 -4.23 19.28 3.15
C ALA A 75 -4.41 17.97 2.36
N SER A 76 -5.66 17.52 2.20
CA SER A 76 -6.01 16.27 1.51
C SER A 76 -5.45 16.18 0.08
N GLU A 77 -5.31 17.31 -0.60
CA GLU A 77 -4.82 17.43 -1.98
C GLU A 77 -3.31 17.16 -2.08
N LYS A 78 -2.59 17.19 -0.95
CA LYS A 78 -1.16 16.86 -0.87
C LYS A 78 -0.93 15.37 -0.65
N ILE A 79 -1.99 14.59 -0.41
CA ILE A 79 -1.89 13.16 -0.13
C ILE A 79 -2.06 12.39 -1.45
N LEU A 80 -1.05 11.59 -1.75
CA LEU A 80 -1.08 10.62 -2.83
C LEU A 80 -1.73 9.34 -2.32
N LEU A 81 -2.53 8.70 -3.17
CA LEU A 81 -3.07 7.39 -2.84
C LEU A 81 -1.95 6.34 -2.83
N PRO A 82 -1.79 5.57 -1.75
CA PRO A 82 -0.75 4.56 -1.66
C PRO A 82 -1.02 3.42 -2.64
N PRO A 83 -0.21 3.28 -3.72
CA PRO A 83 -0.49 2.28 -4.75
C PRO A 83 -0.33 0.85 -4.23
N LEU A 84 0.65 0.60 -3.35
CA LEU A 84 0.95 -0.73 -2.81
C LEU A 84 -0.18 -1.23 -1.90
N HIS A 85 -0.61 -0.44 -0.91
CA HIS A 85 -1.67 -0.84 0.01
C HIS A 85 -3.00 -1.08 -0.71
N ASN A 86 -3.31 -0.32 -1.77
CA ASN A 86 -4.46 -0.58 -2.63
C ASN A 86 -4.33 -1.91 -3.39
N ASN A 87 -3.15 -2.20 -3.94
CA ASN A 87 -2.85 -3.46 -4.63
C ASN A 87 -2.99 -4.66 -3.67
N LEU A 88 -2.41 -4.56 -2.47
CA LEU A 88 -2.53 -5.57 -1.42
C LEU A 88 -3.99 -5.79 -1.01
N GLY A 89 -4.77 -4.71 -0.87
CA GLY A 89 -6.20 -4.76 -0.57
C GLY A 89 -7.00 -5.53 -1.63
N LEU A 90 -6.80 -5.23 -2.92
CA LEU A 90 -7.48 -5.91 -4.02
C LEU A 90 -7.13 -7.40 -4.10
N ARG A 91 -5.85 -7.74 -3.94
CA ARG A 91 -5.40 -9.14 -3.88
C ARG A 91 -6.08 -9.88 -2.74
N LYS A 92 -6.20 -9.23 -1.58
CA LYS A 92 -6.84 -9.80 -0.39
C LYS A 92 -8.32 -10.06 -0.62
N ILE A 93 -9.01 -9.14 -1.29
CA ILE A 93 -10.41 -9.33 -1.69
C ILE A 93 -10.55 -10.54 -2.61
N PHE A 94 -9.69 -10.65 -3.64
CA PHE A 94 -9.72 -11.78 -4.57
C PHE A 94 -9.54 -13.12 -3.84
N VAL A 95 -8.48 -13.26 -3.04
CA VAL A 95 -8.18 -14.51 -2.34
C VAL A 95 -9.25 -14.87 -1.30
N LYS A 96 -9.84 -13.88 -0.61
CA LYS A 96 -10.96 -14.11 0.32
C LYS A 96 -12.25 -14.54 -0.40
N ALA A 97 -12.45 -14.12 -1.64
CA ALA A 97 -13.59 -14.53 -2.46
C ALA A 97 -13.40 -15.93 -3.08
N MET A 98 -12.17 -16.45 -3.15
CA MET A 98 -11.90 -17.80 -3.63
C MET A 98 -12.53 -18.85 -2.72
N HIS A 99 -13.11 -19.87 -3.32
CA HIS A 99 -13.68 -20.98 -2.55
C HIS A 99 -12.57 -21.91 -2.06
N CYS A 100 -12.40 -22.02 -0.73
CA CYS A 100 -11.30 -22.78 -0.11
C CYS A 100 -11.26 -24.27 -0.52
N GLY A 101 -12.40 -24.86 -0.89
CA GLY A 101 -12.50 -26.25 -1.34
C GLY A 101 -12.24 -26.51 -2.84
N LYS A 102 -11.87 -25.49 -3.63
CA LYS A 102 -11.70 -25.64 -5.09
C LYS A 102 -10.23 -25.71 -5.52
N CYS A 103 -10.03 -26.20 -6.74
CA CYS A 103 -8.72 -26.43 -7.36
C CYS A 103 -7.78 -25.21 -7.31
N GLY A 104 -8.31 -23.99 -7.44
CA GLY A 104 -7.53 -22.76 -7.36
C GLY A 104 -6.86 -22.56 -6.01
N PHE A 105 -7.59 -22.80 -4.91
CA PHE A 105 -7.05 -22.66 -3.56
C PHE A 105 -6.07 -23.80 -3.23
N GLN A 106 -6.37 -25.02 -3.67
CA GLN A 106 -5.45 -26.17 -3.57
C GLN A 106 -4.15 -25.93 -4.35
N TYR A 107 -4.21 -25.25 -5.51
CA TYR A 107 -3.02 -24.88 -6.25
C TYR A 107 -2.11 -23.94 -5.45
N LEU A 108 -2.67 -22.97 -4.73
CA LEU A 108 -1.89 -22.06 -3.88
C LEU A 108 -1.12 -22.84 -2.80
N HIS A 109 -1.76 -23.83 -2.19
CA HIS A 109 -1.12 -24.74 -1.23
C HIS A 109 0.05 -25.51 -1.83
N LEU A 110 -0.16 -26.11 -3.01
CA LEU A 110 0.87 -26.88 -3.70
C LEU A 110 2.03 -26.00 -4.18
N LYS A 111 1.74 -24.78 -4.64
CA LYS A 111 2.74 -23.84 -5.14
C LYS A 111 3.59 -23.25 -4.02
N PHE A 112 3.00 -23.03 -2.84
CA PHE A 112 3.64 -22.41 -1.70
C PHE A 112 3.55 -23.29 -0.44
N PRO A 113 4.21 -24.46 -0.42
CA PRO A 113 4.07 -25.43 0.68
C PRO A 113 4.59 -24.90 2.03
N LYS A 114 5.42 -23.85 2.02
CA LYS A 114 5.93 -23.17 3.22
C LYS A 114 4.98 -22.11 3.78
N VAL A 115 3.88 -21.82 3.08
CA VAL A 115 2.88 -20.83 3.50
C VAL A 115 1.69 -21.59 4.08
N SER A 116 1.35 -21.28 5.34
CA SER A 116 0.21 -21.92 5.99
C SER A 116 -1.12 -21.52 5.36
N GLU A 117 -2.14 -22.36 5.52
CA GLU A 117 -3.50 -22.07 5.05
C GLU A 117 -4.02 -20.72 5.57
N ALA A 118 -3.79 -20.43 6.85
CA ALA A 118 -4.19 -19.18 7.47
C ALA A 118 -3.53 -17.97 6.78
N LYS A 119 -2.25 -18.09 6.41
CA LYS A 119 -1.53 -17.04 5.68
C LYS A 119 -2.05 -16.88 4.25
N ILE A 120 -2.38 -17.98 3.57
CA ILE A 120 -3.02 -17.94 2.24
C ILE A 120 -4.39 -17.24 2.34
N LYS A 121 -5.25 -17.62 3.28
CA LYS A 121 -6.58 -17.01 3.50
C LYS A 121 -6.51 -15.51 3.81
N GLU A 122 -5.51 -15.09 4.57
CA GLU A 122 -5.29 -13.67 4.87
C GLU A 122 -4.52 -12.92 3.77
N ASN A 123 -4.20 -13.60 2.66
CA ASN A 123 -3.43 -13.07 1.53
C ASN A 123 -2.06 -12.52 1.96
N ILE A 124 -1.42 -13.19 2.92
CA ILE A 124 -0.06 -12.87 3.40
C ILE A 124 0.94 -13.52 2.43
N PHE A 125 0.94 -13.03 1.20
CA PHE A 125 1.96 -13.35 0.21
C PHE A 125 3.00 -12.24 0.21
N VAL A 126 4.28 -12.64 0.20
CA VAL A 126 5.33 -11.69 -0.12
C VAL A 126 5.28 -11.37 -1.62
N GLU A 127 5.69 -10.16 -1.99
CA GLU A 127 5.61 -9.69 -3.37
C GLU A 127 6.22 -10.65 -4.43
N PRO A 128 7.36 -11.34 -4.17
CA PRO A 128 7.89 -12.35 -5.09
C PRO A 128 6.95 -13.51 -5.38
N GLN A 129 6.19 -13.99 -4.38
CA GLN A 129 5.24 -15.10 -4.55
C GLN A 129 4.08 -14.69 -5.45
N PHE A 130 3.57 -13.47 -5.25
CA PHE A 130 2.52 -12.93 -6.11
C PHE A 130 3.01 -12.69 -7.54
N LYS A 131 4.21 -12.14 -7.73
CA LYS A 131 4.83 -12.00 -9.06
C LYS A 131 4.93 -13.35 -9.78
N GLN A 132 5.16 -14.45 -9.05
CA GLN A 132 5.13 -15.80 -9.64
C GLN A 132 3.72 -16.24 -10.08
N LEU A 133 2.67 -15.90 -9.32
CA LEU A 133 1.28 -16.19 -9.72
C LEU A 133 0.86 -15.43 -10.98
N MET A 134 1.32 -14.18 -11.12
CA MET A 134 0.98 -13.32 -12.24
C MET A 134 1.65 -13.72 -13.57
N LYS A 135 2.82 -14.37 -13.52
CA LYS A 135 3.66 -14.65 -14.70
C LYS A 135 3.19 -15.82 -15.57
N GLY A 136 2.30 -16.69 -15.10
CA GLY A 136 1.98 -17.93 -15.81
C GLY A 136 0.48 -18.27 -15.86
N PRO A 137 0.02 -18.98 -16.90
CA PRO A 137 -1.38 -19.38 -17.04
C PRO A 137 -1.79 -20.52 -16.11
N MET A 138 -0.83 -21.12 -15.38
CA MET A 138 -1.07 -22.28 -14.53
C MET A 138 -2.02 -21.98 -13.37
N PHE A 139 -1.99 -20.77 -12.79
CA PHE A 139 -2.94 -20.44 -11.74
C PHE A 139 -4.35 -20.27 -12.34
N GLU A 140 -4.47 -19.54 -13.44
CA GLU A 140 -5.73 -19.33 -14.16
C GLU A 140 -6.43 -20.61 -14.58
N SER A 141 -5.69 -21.60 -15.07
CA SER A 141 -6.26 -22.88 -15.49
C SER A 141 -6.82 -23.72 -14.33
N LYS A 142 -6.50 -23.36 -13.08
CA LYS A 142 -7.03 -24.00 -11.86
C LYS A 142 -8.23 -23.26 -11.28
N LEU A 143 -8.51 -22.04 -11.75
CA LEU A 143 -9.63 -21.23 -11.30
C LEU A 143 -10.94 -21.67 -11.98
N THR A 144 -12.07 -21.45 -11.31
CA THR A 144 -13.37 -21.58 -11.98
C THR A 144 -13.56 -20.50 -13.04
N LYS A 145 -14.51 -20.67 -13.97
CA LYS A 145 -14.79 -19.66 -15.01
C LYS A 145 -14.98 -18.24 -14.45
N LYS A 146 -15.69 -18.09 -13.32
CA LYS A 146 -15.91 -16.80 -12.67
C LYS A 146 -14.63 -16.23 -12.02
N GLU A 147 -13.90 -17.07 -11.29
CA GLU A 147 -12.63 -16.66 -10.67
C GLU A 147 -11.56 -16.32 -11.70
N ALA A 148 -11.51 -17.06 -12.82
CA ALA A 148 -10.59 -16.80 -13.92
C ALA A 148 -10.90 -15.46 -14.59
N ALA A 149 -12.17 -15.15 -14.86
CA ALA A 149 -12.58 -13.85 -15.38
C ALA A 149 -12.17 -12.71 -14.43
N ALA A 150 -12.47 -12.84 -13.13
CA ALA A 150 -12.05 -11.87 -12.12
C ALA A 150 -10.53 -11.73 -12.02
N TRP A 151 -9.78 -12.83 -12.14
CA TRP A 151 -8.32 -12.82 -12.12
C TRP A 151 -7.74 -12.13 -13.35
N ILE A 152 -8.29 -12.36 -14.54
CA ILE A 152 -7.88 -11.68 -15.78
C ILE A 152 -8.07 -10.18 -15.64
N SER A 153 -9.27 -9.74 -15.21
CA SER A 153 -9.54 -8.31 -14.98
C SER A 153 -8.60 -7.71 -13.92
N PHE A 154 -8.30 -8.48 -12.87
CA PHE A 154 -7.32 -8.06 -11.89
C PHE A 154 -5.89 -7.98 -12.45
N LYS A 155 -5.47 -8.90 -13.33
CA LYS A 155 -4.15 -8.84 -14.00
C LYS A 155 -4.03 -7.61 -14.89
N GLU A 156 -5.08 -7.30 -15.64
CA GLU A 156 -5.16 -6.10 -16.49
C GLU A 156 -5.08 -4.85 -15.64
N LEU A 157 -5.91 -4.75 -14.60
CA LEU A 157 -5.85 -3.67 -13.63
C LEU A 157 -4.44 -3.55 -13.03
N ALA A 158 -3.82 -4.65 -12.62
CA ALA A 158 -2.50 -4.60 -12.01
C ALA A 158 -1.40 -4.17 -12.99
N LYS A 159 -1.52 -4.53 -14.26
CA LYS A 159 -0.60 -4.10 -15.31
C LYS A 159 -0.76 -2.60 -15.62
N ASP A 160 -1.99 -2.14 -15.74
CA ASP A 160 -2.32 -0.79 -16.19
C ASP A 160 -2.29 0.25 -15.06
N PHE A 161 -2.58 -0.19 -13.83
CA PHE A 161 -2.76 0.66 -12.65
C PHE A 161 -1.72 0.43 -11.57
N PHE A 162 -0.95 -0.67 -11.56
CA PHE A 162 0.17 -0.85 -10.62
C PHE A 162 1.52 -1.02 -11.32
N GLY A 163 1.58 -0.80 -12.63
CA GLY A 163 2.82 -0.63 -13.36
C GLY A 163 3.49 0.72 -13.06
N ASN A 164 4.73 0.90 -13.52
CA ASN A 164 5.48 2.15 -13.33
C ASN A 164 4.78 3.35 -13.99
N HIS A 165 4.01 3.14 -15.05
CA HIS A 165 3.28 4.19 -15.75
C HIS A 165 1.81 3.83 -15.86
N LYS A 166 0.94 4.78 -15.51
CA LYS A 166 -0.51 4.65 -15.68
C LYS A 166 -0.86 4.53 -17.17
N ALA A 167 -1.53 3.47 -17.58
CA ALA A 167 -2.00 3.32 -18.97
C ALA A 167 -3.20 4.25 -19.24
N LYS A 168 -3.22 4.91 -20.41
CA LYS A 168 -4.34 5.79 -20.82
C LYS A 168 -5.70 5.07 -20.88
N ASN A 169 -5.69 3.76 -21.15
CA ASN A 169 -6.89 2.97 -21.46
C ASN A 169 -7.31 2.02 -20.33
N GLY A 170 -6.59 1.96 -19.21
CA GLY A 170 -6.94 1.11 -18.05
C GLY A 170 -8.21 1.55 -17.31
N MET A 171 -8.90 2.59 -17.79
CA MET A 171 -10.04 3.23 -17.13
C MET A 171 -11.37 2.48 -17.29
N GLU A 172 -11.55 1.67 -18.34
CA GLU A 172 -12.82 0.95 -18.56
C GLU A 172 -13.03 -0.23 -17.58
N HIS A 173 -11.94 -0.85 -17.09
CA HIS A 173 -12.04 -2.01 -16.20
C HIS A 173 -12.04 -1.67 -14.70
N VAL A 174 -11.70 -0.43 -14.33
CA VAL A 174 -11.81 0.09 -12.94
C VAL A 174 -13.28 0.25 -12.51
N VAL A 175 -14.21 0.15 -13.47
CA VAL A 175 -15.65 0.45 -13.32
C VAL A 175 -16.35 -0.34 -12.22
N GLU A 176 -15.85 -1.52 -11.83
CA GLU A 176 -16.46 -2.31 -10.75
C GLU A 176 -16.04 -1.88 -9.34
N ASN A 177 -14.96 -1.11 -9.20
CA ASN A 177 -14.52 -0.59 -7.90
C ASN A 177 -14.79 0.91 -7.82
N SER A 178 -15.99 1.25 -7.34
CA SER A 178 -16.43 2.64 -7.16
C SER A 178 -15.49 3.48 -6.29
N PHE A 179 -14.75 2.83 -5.37
CA PHE A 179 -13.70 3.50 -4.62
C PHE A 179 -12.56 3.91 -5.55
N LEU A 180 -11.94 3.00 -6.31
CA LEU A 180 -10.83 3.39 -7.19
C LEU A 180 -11.24 4.38 -8.27
N HIS A 181 -12.46 4.26 -8.80
CA HIS A 181 -12.96 5.15 -9.86
C HIS A 181 -13.00 6.63 -9.45
N SER A 182 -13.50 6.95 -8.25
CA SER A 182 -13.53 8.35 -7.78
C SER A 182 -12.14 8.88 -7.45
N HIS A 183 -11.18 7.98 -7.24
CA HIS A 183 -9.84 8.28 -6.74
C HIS A 183 -8.78 8.34 -7.85
N LEU A 184 -9.14 8.06 -9.11
CA LEU A 184 -8.20 7.97 -10.25
C LEU A 184 -7.38 9.24 -10.48
N ASP A 185 -7.92 10.42 -10.18
CA ASP A 185 -7.26 11.71 -10.38
C ASP A 185 -6.17 11.99 -9.34
N PHE A 186 -6.20 11.29 -8.20
CA PHE A 186 -5.24 11.42 -7.09
C PHE A 186 -4.13 10.36 -7.14
N VAL A 187 -4.12 9.57 -8.22
CA VAL A 187 -3.12 8.55 -8.49
C VAL A 187 -2.03 9.19 -9.37
N PRO A 188 -0.77 9.26 -8.91
CA PRO A 188 0.29 9.88 -9.69
C PRO A 188 0.53 9.12 -11.01
N GLU A 189 0.98 9.81 -12.05
CA GLU A 189 1.26 9.19 -13.36
C GLU A 189 2.35 8.12 -13.29
N ASN A 190 3.33 8.32 -12.40
CA ASN A 190 4.37 7.35 -12.08
C ASN A 190 4.18 6.82 -10.67
N LEU A 191 3.70 5.58 -10.58
CA LEU A 191 3.44 4.92 -9.29
C LEU A 191 4.69 4.31 -8.69
N GLY A 192 5.67 3.94 -9.52
CA GLY A 192 6.97 3.46 -9.05
C GLY A 192 7.74 4.53 -8.30
N SER A 193 7.61 5.82 -8.69
CA SER A 193 8.26 6.94 -7.99
C SER A 193 7.58 7.35 -6.68
N ALA A 194 6.33 6.93 -6.47
CA ALA A 194 5.50 7.31 -5.32
C ALA A 194 4.95 6.07 -4.59
N SER A 195 5.71 4.96 -4.62
CA SER A 195 5.39 3.74 -3.89
C SER A 195 5.93 3.81 -2.46
N ASP A 196 5.16 3.29 -1.51
CA ASP A 196 5.56 3.09 -0.11
C ASP A 196 6.47 1.86 0.09
N GLU A 197 6.87 1.17 -1.00
CA GLU A 197 7.83 0.06 -0.98
C GLU A 197 9.11 0.38 -0.21
N HIS A 198 9.56 1.65 -0.27
CA HIS A 198 10.72 2.09 0.51
C HIS A 198 10.46 2.09 2.02
N GLY A 199 9.23 2.41 2.45
CA GLY A 199 8.79 2.30 3.84
C GLY A 199 8.71 0.85 4.32
N GLU A 200 8.22 -0.06 3.47
CA GLU A 200 8.24 -1.50 3.77
C GLU A 200 9.68 -2.05 3.86
N ARG A 201 10.59 -1.57 3.01
CA ARG A 201 12.01 -1.90 3.09
C ARG A 201 12.66 -1.36 4.36
N PHE A 202 12.29 -0.15 4.79
CA PHE A 202 12.74 0.41 6.06
C PHE A 202 12.38 -0.51 7.23
N HIS A 203 11.18 -1.09 7.27
CA HIS A 203 10.81 -2.07 8.31
C HIS A 203 11.73 -3.30 8.33
N GLN A 204 12.13 -3.80 7.15
CA GLN A 204 13.06 -4.93 7.04
C GLN A 204 14.47 -4.54 7.51
N ASP A 205 14.96 -3.37 7.10
CA ASP A 205 16.27 -2.86 7.49
C ASP A 205 16.35 -2.61 9.00
N ILE A 206 15.31 -2.02 9.59
CA ILE A 206 15.22 -1.82 11.04
C ILE A 206 15.12 -3.15 11.78
N SER A 207 14.38 -4.14 11.27
CA SER A 207 14.35 -5.48 11.85
C SER A 207 15.74 -6.13 11.85
N ASN A 208 16.48 -6.01 10.73
CA ASN A 208 17.83 -6.52 10.60
C ASN A 208 18.81 -5.80 11.54
N MET A 209 18.70 -4.48 11.65
CA MET A 209 19.46 -3.69 12.61
C MET A 209 19.12 -4.12 14.04
N GLY A 210 17.84 -4.21 14.39
CA GLY A 210 17.40 -4.71 15.70
C GLY A 210 18.02 -6.06 16.06
N ALA A 211 18.09 -7.01 15.12
CA ALA A 211 18.78 -8.28 15.32
C ALA A 211 20.29 -8.11 15.57
N ARG A 212 20.99 -7.24 14.82
CA ARG A 212 22.42 -6.92 15.03
C ARG A 212 22.69 -6.34 16.41
N TYR A 213 21.78 -5.52 16.93
CA TYR A 213 21.88 -4.94 18.28
C TYR A 213 21.16 -5.77 19.36
N GLN A 214 20.83 -7.03 19.08
CA GLN A 214 20.19 -7.95 20.04
C GLN A 214 18.90 -7.39 20.68
N GLY A 215 18.13 -6.62 19.91
CA GLY A 215 16.88 -5.98 20.37
C GLY A 215 17.08 -4.76 21.28
N LYS A 216 18.31 -4.36 21.59
CA LYS A 216 18.58 -3.17 22.41
C LYS A 216 18.40 -1.92 21.56
N TRP A 217 17.49 -1.02 21.95
CA TRP A 217 17.33 0.28 21.30
C TRP A 217 18.30 1.31 21.89
N ASN A 218 19.09 1.97 21.04
CA ASN A 218 20.00 3.06 21.41
C ASN A 218 19.97 4.12 20.29
N PRO A 219 19.99 5.43 20.59
CA PRO A 219 20.13 6.49 19.59
C PRO A 219 21.22 6.26 18.52
N LYS A 220 22.30 5.56 18.87
CA LYS A 220 23.37 5.18 17.92
C LYS A 220 22.89 4.31 16.75
N ILE A 221 21.84 3.50 16.94
CA ILE A 221 21.29 2.63 15.89
C ILE A 221 20.73 3.46 14.73
N LEU A 222 20.08 4.58 15.04
CA LEU A 222 19.56 5.48 14.02
C LEU A 222 20.72 6.17 13.27
N ALA A 223 21.77 6.56 13.98
CA ALA A 223 22.98 7.12 13.37
C ALA A 223 23.67 6.11 12.43
N ASP A 224 23.79 4.85 12.86
CA ASP A 224 24.36 3.77 12.07
C ASP A 224 23.49 3.43 10.85
N TYR A 225 22.17 3.52 10.96
CA TYR A 225 21.23 3.38 9.84
C TYR A 225 21.38 4.52 8.83
N CYS A 226 21.42 5.78 9.29
CA CYS A 226 21.67 6.92 8.41
C CYS A 226 23.04 6.81 7.73
N LEU A 227 24.04 6.25 8.42
CA LEU A 227 25.36 6.00 7.85
C LEU A 227 25.31 4.92 6.77
N SER A 228 24.61 3.80 6.98
CA SER A 228 24.48 2.77 5.94
C SER A 228 23.80 3.32 4.69
N LEU A 229 22.76 4.14 4.85
CA LEU A 229 22.10 4.80 3.72
C LEU A 229 23.05 5.71 2.93
N LYS A 230 23.97 6.41 3.60
CA LYS A 230 24.97 7.26 2.93
C LYS A 230 26.01 6.43 2.17
N LEU A 231 26.42 5.28 2.72
CA LEU A 231 27.43 4.39 2.12
C LEU A 231 26.90 3.65 0.88
N ASP A 232 25.60 3.39 0.81
CA ASP A 232 24.96 2.71 -0.34
C ASP A 232 24.76 3.63 -1.57
N ILE A 233 25.17 4.90 -1.50
CA ILE A 233 25.12 5.85 -2.62
C ILE A 233 26.32 5.62 -3.56
N PRO A 234 26.12 5.23 -4.83
CA PRO A 234 27.18 4.79 -5.75
C PRO A 234 28.27 5.85 -6.07
N GLN A 235 28.02 7.12 -5.77
CA GLN A 235 28.92 8.24 -6.09
C GLN A 235 29.95 8.57 -4.99
N SER A 236 29.95 7.86 -3.86
CA SER A 236 30.81 8.20 -2.73
C SER A 236 32.08 7.35 -2.65
N LYS A 237 33.24 7.93 -3.00
CA LYS A 237 34.55 7.32 -2.72
C LYS A 237 34.82 7.43 -1.21
N HIS A 238 34.56 6.37 -0.47
CA HIS A 238 34.87 6.33 0.95
C HIS A 238 36.15 5.52 1.21
N SER A 239 37.21 6.21 1.63
CA SER A 239 38.43 5.61 2.17
C SER A 239 38.23 5.36 3.67
N ARG A 240 38.40 4.11 4.11
CA ARG A 240 38.51 3.79 5.54
C ARG A 240 39.94 4.08 5.98
N GLN A 241 40.17 5.15 6.74
CA GLN A 241 41.41 5.27 7.52
C GLN A 241 41.27 4.40 8.78
N ALA A 242 41.93 3.25 8.77
CA ALA A 242 42.12 2.44 9.96
C ALA A 242 43.25 3.05 10.79
N ASN A 243 42.91 3.75 11.87
CA ASN A 243 43.90 4.09 12.91
C ASN A 243 44.11 2.87 13.79
N CYS A 244 45.04 2.01 13.38
CA CYS A 244 45.54 0.93 14.23
C CYS A 244 46.59 1.52 15.18
N THR A 245 46.17 2.00 16.34
CA THR A 245 47.11 2.29 17.43
C THR A 245 47.33 0.99 18.20
N ARG A 246 48.38 0.25 17.84
CA ARG A 246 48.93 -0.80 18.71
C ARG A 246 49.57 -0.10 19.90
N LYS A 247 49.06 -0.36 21.11
CA LYS A 247 49.83 -0.24 22.35
C LYS A 247 50.74 -1.45 22.47
#